data_AF-B2WPK3-F1
#
_entry.id   AF-B2WPK3-F1
#
_cell.length_a   1.000
_cell.length_b   1.000
_cell.length_c   1.000
_cell.angle_alpha   90.00
_cell.angle_beta   90.00
_cell.angle_gamma   90.00
#
_symmetry.space_group_name_H-M   'P 1'
#
loop_
_entity.id
_entity.type
_entity.pdbx_description
1 polymer ?
#
loop_
_entity_poly.entity_id
_entity_poly.type
_entity_poly.pdbx_seq_one_letter_code
_entity_poly.pdbx_strand_id
1 'polypeptide(L)'
;MADWLTKELERKRTTFESDDFVRPSPTRIKEWNDTLKEEFSSLSGRSSGRRSVLRRARDVMRNVLHSVGPEVLLLLVTTVKIAKRATLDSKTLVPELRTWWAAVLHPPALTAVANTCFKARSQTTLTQEIPTKAISTRQRAVHEFEHAIVLASQSIPDLNDRKAWLMSTLVHVQLLQQSSCTDETADRLHVAEIADLNEIESYLGRYLYLRVQASHTRRTEELDGFKGTNAVRLYLAHELGVDFRLEVKIDTLYAKPISENARSMGDWEEILGTFLYAGMKASRSRKVEEELGLKLTGAASISFPEDGAYDSKLNVMLDFDSGYKAWLGLFRR
;
A
#
# COMPACT_ATOMS: atom_id res chain seq x y z
N MET A 1 24.55 29.24 -3.10
CA MET A 1 23.30 29.99 -2.82
C MET A 1 22.41 29.29 -1.79
N ALA A 2 22.78 28.10 -1.28
CA ALA A 2 21.89 27.28 -0.48
C ALA A 2 22.37 27.03 0.96
N ASP A 3 23.61 27.40 1.29
CA ASP A 3 24.09 27.45 2.68
C ASP A 3 23.22 28.32 3.61
N TRP A 4 22.71 29.47 3.13
CA TRP A 4 21.78 30.27 3.95
C TRP A 4 20.43 29.57 4.15
N LEU A 5 19.98 28.78 3.16
CA LEU A 5 18.69 28.11 3.23
C LEU A 5 18.77 26.91 4.17
N THR A 6 19.79 26.07 4.06
CA THR A 6 19.99 24.93 4.97
C THR A 6 20.15 25.39 6.41
N LYS A 7 20.89 26.47 6.68
CA LYS A 7 20.98 27.09 8.01
C LYS A 7 19.62 27.54 8.56
N GLU A 8 18.80 28.15 7.72
CA GLU A 8 17.47 28.62 8.15
C GLU A 8 16.47 27.47 8.32
N LEU A 9 16.53 26.44 7.48
CA LEU A 9 15.75 25.21 7.65
C LEU A 9 16.16 24.47 8.92
N GLU A 10 17.46 24.41 9.22
CA GLU A 10 17.98 23.82 10.46
C GLU A 10 17.49 24.58 11.69
N ARG A 11 17.60 25.92 11.68
CA ARG A 11 17.05 26.79 12.74
C ARG A 11 15.56 26.55 12.94
N LYS A 12 14.80 26.26 11.87
CA LYS A 12 13.38 25.95 11.97
C LYS A 12 13.13 24.51 12.45
N ARG A 13 13.94 23.54 12.03
CA ARG A 13 13.89 22.13 12.45
C ARG A 13 14.05 21.99 13.95
N THR A 14 15.03 22.67 14.55
CA THR A 14 15.31 22.61 15.99
C THR A 14 14.15 23.16 16.84
N THR A 15 13.30 24.04 16.32
CA THR A 15 12.08 24.49 17.06
C THR A 15 11.08 23.36 17.31
N PHE A 16 11.14 22.26 16.56
CA PHE A 16 10.33 21.06 16.80
C PHE A 16 10.95 20.13 17.86
N GLU A 17 12.20 20.34 18.26
CA GLU A 17 12.84 19.61 19.35
C GLU A 17 12.56 20.28 20.70
N SER A 18 12.44 21.61 20.73
CA SER A 18 12.20 22.39 21.95
C SER A 18 10.72 22.66 22.27
N ASP A 19 9.78 22.07 21.51
CA ASP A 19 8.32 22.32 21.58
C ASP A 19 7.90 23.81 21.38
N ASP A 20 8.83 24.65 20.91
CA ASP A 20 8.57 26.08 20.61
C ASP A 20 7.89 26.29 19.25
N PHE A 21 7.53 25.20 18.56
CA PHE A 21 6.99 25.28 17.23
C PHE A 21 5.55 25.79 17.21
N VAL A 22 5.36 26.98 16.64
CA VAL A 22 4.03 27.52 16.35
C VAL A 22 3.39 26.80 15.17
N ARG A 23 2.30 26.07 15.44
CA ARG A 23 1.55 25.33 14.42
C ARG A 23 1.01 26.27 13.33
N PRO A 24 1.10 25.91 12.03
CA PRO A 24 0.54 26.73 10.98
C PRO A 24 -0.98 26.81 11.10
N SER A 25 -1.55 27.98 10.81
CA SER A 25 -3.00 28.14 10.80
C SER A 25 -3.65 27.33 9.67
N PRO A 26 -4.91 26.89 9.83
CA PRO A 26 -5.64 26.17 8.78
C PRO A 26 -5.68 26.92 7.45
N THR A 27 -5.78 28.25 7.48
CA THR A 27 -5.74 29.10 6.28
C THR A 27 -4.44 28.97 5.51
N ARG A 28 -3.29 28.99 6.20
CA ARG A 28 -1.98 28.81 5.55
C ARG A 28 -1.82 27.41 4.97
N ILE A 29 -2.27 26.40 5.70
CA ILE A 29 -2.24 25.00 5.23
C ILE A 29 -3.08 24.87 3.95
N LYS A 30 -4.27 25.49 3.93
CA LYS A 30 -5.12 25.54 2.74
C LYS A 30 -4.41 26.24 1.59
N GLU A 31 -3.81 27.41 1.79
CA GLU A 31 -3.06 28.14 0.75
C GLU A 31 -1.92 27.31 0.15
N TRP A 32 -1.17 26.56 0.97
CA TRP A 32 -0.09 25.70 0.47
C TRP A 32 -0.63 24.53 -0.35
N ASN A 33 -1.70 23.89 0.13
CA ASN A 33 -2.36 22.81 -0.59
C ASN A 33 -3.02 23.28 -1.89
N ASP A 34 -3.62 24.46 -1.89
CA ASP A 34 -4.18 25.09 -3.09
C ASP A 34 -3.08 25.41 -4.09
N THR A 35 -1.93 25.95 -3.65
CA THR A 35 -0.76 26.16 -4.53
C THR A 35 -0.26 24.86 -5.14
N LEU A 36 -0.24 23.78 -4.35
CA LEU A 36 0.16 22.45 -4.78
C LEU A 36 -0.82 21.84 -5.80
N LYS A 37 -2.13 22.08 -5.62
CA LYS A 37 -3.24 21.55 -6.43
C LYS A 37 -3.54 22.36 -7.69
N GLU A 38 -3.38 23.69 -7.67
CA GLU A 38 -3.81 24.61 -8.72
C GLU A 38 -3.47 24.09 -10.12
N GLU A 39 -4.51 23.76 -10.89
CA GLU A 39 -4.40 23.44 -12.31
C GLU A 39 -4.25 24.72 -13.14
N PHE A 40 -3.64 24.63 -14.32
CA PHE A 40 -3.38 25.78 -15.18
C PHE A 40 -4.65 26.57 -15.54
N SER A 41 -5.81 25.91 -15.60
CA SER A 41 -7.13 26.49 -15.88
C SER A 41 -7.60 27.49 -14.82
N SER A 42 -7.35 27.19 -13.55
CA SER A 42 -7.76 28.02 -12.40
C SER A 42 -7.00 29.36 -12.27
N LEU A 43 -5.92 29.53 -13.03
CA LEU A 43 -5.03 30.69 -12.96
C LEU A 43 -5.38 31.81 -13.96
N SER A 44 -6.32 31.57 -14.88
CA SER A 44 -6.64 32.47 -16.01
C SER A 44 -7.02 33.90 -15.59
N GLY A 45 -7.65 34.08 -14.43
CA GLY A 45 -8.01 35.40 -13.88
C GLY A 45 -6.87 36.21 -13.27
N ARG A 46 -5.62 35.70 -13.24
CA ARG A 46 -4.47 36.38 -12.61
C ARG A 46 -3.50 36.97 -13.64
N SER A 47 -2.79 38.03 -13.23
CA SER A 47 -1.73 38.63 -14.03
C SER A 47 -0.66 37.60 -14.42
N SER A 48 -0.08 37.74 -15.62
CA SER A 48 0.93 36.84 -16.17
C SER A 48 2.14 36.68 -15.23
N GLY A 49 2.58 37.77 -14.59
CA GLY A 49 3.66 37.75 -13.61
C GLY A 49 3.34 36.90 -12.39
N ARG A 50 2.15 37.10 -11.77
CA ARG A 50 1.72 36.31 -10.60
C ARG A 50 1.57 34.82 -10.95
N ARG A 51 1.04 34.51 -12.14
CA ARG A 51 0.97 33.14 -12.65
C ARG A 51 2.35 32.49 -12.78
N SER A 52 3.33 33.21 -13.33
CA SER A 52 4.70 32.71 -13.50
C SER A 52 5.38 32.43 -12.15
N VAL A 53 5.22 33.34 -11.17
CA VAL A 53 5.76 33.16 -9.81
C VAL A 53 5.15 31.93 -9.14
N LEU A 54 3.83 31.78 -9.18
CA LEU A 54 3.13 30.65 -8.57
C LEU A 54 3.52 29.33 -9.21
N ARG A 55 3.62 29.28 -10.54
CA ARG A 55 4.04 28.08 -11.27
C ARG A 55 5.42 27.62 -10.82
N ARG A 56 6.42 28.52 -10.84
CA ARG A 56 7.78 28.19 -10.43
C ARG A 56 7.85 27.75 -8.96
N ALA A 57 7.16 28.45 -8.07
CA ALA A 57 7.10 28.07 -6.66
C ALA A 57 6.44 26.68 -6.48
N ARG A 58 5.36 26.39 -7.20
CA ARG A 58 4.68 25.10 -7.19
C ARG A 58 5.59 23.99 -7.68
N ASP A 59 6.33 24.22 -8.77
CA ASP A 59 7.23 23.22 -9.34
C ASP A 59 8.36 22.88 -8.35
N VAL A 60 8.94 23.89 -7.69
CA VAL A 60 9.89 23.68 -6.58
C VAL A 60 9.25 22.88 -5.44
N MET A 61 8.06 23.27 -4.98
CA MET A 61 7.36 22.60 -3.89
C MET A 61 7.04 21.13 -4.21
N ARG A 62 6.60 20.82 -5.45
CA ARG A 62 6.33 19.45 -5.90
C ARG A 62 7.60 18.62 -5.95
N ASN A 63 8.68 19.18 -6.49
CA ASN A 63 9.95 18.46 -6.57
C ASN A 63 10.50 18.13 -5.19
N VAL A 64 10.44 19.06 -4.22
CA VAL A 64 10.85 18.83 -2.83
C VAL A 64 9.96 17.78 -2.15
N LEU A 65 8.63 17.89 -2.30
CA LEU A 65 7.69 16.91 -1.73
C LEU A 65 7.95 15.49 -2.25
N HIS A 66 8.16 15.34 -3.56
CA HIS A 66 8.36 14.04 -4.19
C HIS A 66 9.76 13.45 -3.93
N SER A 67 10.79 14.30 -3.94
CA SER A 67 12.18 13.83 -3.95
C SER A 67 12.84 13.78 -2.57
N VAL A 68 12.29 14.49 -1.58
CA VAL A 68 12.86 14.60 -0.23
C VAL A 68 11.83 14.23 0.83
N GLY A 69 10.62 14.82 0.77
CA GLY A 69 9.52 14.45 1.65
C GLY A 69 8.68 15.63 2.17
N PRO A 70 7.56 15.35 2.86
CA PRO A 70 6.63 16.35 3.37
C PRO A 70 7.22 17.19 4.51
N GLU A 71 8.14 16.66 5.32
CA GLU A 71 8.82 17.37 6.41
C GLU A 71 9.63 18.54 5.87
N VAL A 72 10.48 18.27 4.87
CA VAL A 72 11.32 19.29 4.24
C VAL A 72 10.47 20.28 3.48
N LEU A 73 9.37 19.84 2.85
CA LEU A 73 8.40 20.77 2.29
C LEU A 73 7.81 21.70 3.36
N LEU A 74 7.41 21.17 4.52
CA LEU A 74 6.84 21.96 5.62
C LEU A 74 7.82 23.03 6.08
N LEU A 75 9.08 22.65 6.32
CA LEU A 75 10.14 23.57 6.70
C LEU A 75 10.34 24.64 5.61
N LEU A 76 10.36 24.25 4.34
CA LEU A 76 10.53 25.17 3.21
C LEU A 76 9.38 26.18 3.11
N VAL A 77 8.13 25.74 3.17
CA VAL A 77 6.97 26.63 2.97
C VAL A 77 6.69 27.54 4.15
N THR A 78 7.10 27.13 5.36
CA THR A 78 7.03 27.95 6.58
C THR A 78 8.15 28.97 6.66
N THR A 79 9.30 28.66 6.06
CA THR A 79 10.52 29.49 6.14
C THR A 79 10.62 30.49 4.99
N VAL A 80 10.38 30.06 3.76
CA VAL A 80 10.67 30.85 2.55
C VAL A 80 9.38 31.37 1.94
N LYS A 81 9.23 32.69 1.78
CA LYS A 81 8.06 33.29 1.11
C LYS A 81 7.93 32.83 -0.34
N ILE A 82 6.69 32.77 -0.86
CA ILE A 82 6.38 32.22 -2.19
C ILE A 82 7.17 32.84 -3.34
N ALA A 83 7.38 34.16 -3.33
CA ALA A 83 8.16 34.85 -4.35
C ALA A 83 9.63 34.40 -4.36
N LYS A 84 10.22 34.19 -3.18
CA LYS A 84 11.59 33.68 -3.03
C LYS A 84 11.68 32.19 -3.37
N ARG A 85 10.63 31.40 -3.11
CA ARG A 85 10.55 30.00 -3.56
C ARG A 85 10.60 29.89 -5.09
N ALA A 86 9.95 30.81 -5.79
CA ALA A 86 9.91 30.85 -7.25
C ALA A 86 11.25 31.16 -7.93
N THR A 87 12.24 31.67 -7.17
CA THR A 87 13.59 31.94 -7.66
C THR A 87 14.58 30.82 -7.34
N LEU A 88 14.17 29.81 -6.57
CA LEU A 88 15.02 28.66 -6.28
C LEU A 88 15.10 27.75 -7.50
N ASP A 89 16.31 27.36 -7.86
CA ASP A 89 16.52 26.36 -8.91
C ASP A 89 16.33 24.95 -8.31
N SER A 90 15.30 24.25 -8.78
CA SER A 90 14.96 22.92 -8.26
C SER A 90 16.03 21.87 -8.55
N LYS A 91 16.80 22.02 -9.64
CA LYS A 91 17.84 21.06 -10.03
C LYS A 91 19.01 21.04 -9.06
N THR A 92 19.41 22.20 -8.57
CA THR A 92 20.46 22.33 -7.56
C THR A 92 19.93 22.18 -6.14
N LEU A 93 18.73 22.70 -5.86
CA LEU A 93 18.13 22.67 -4.52
C LEU A 93 17.84 21.24 -4.01
N VAL A 94 17.22 20.39 -4.84
CA VAL A 94 16.72 19.09 -4.38
C VAL A 94 17.85 18.14 -3.92
N PRO A 95 18.96 17.97 -4.68
CA PRO A 95 20.09 17.16 -4.22
C PRO A 95 20.67 17.66 -2.89
N GLU A 96 20.81 18.98 -2.74
CA GLU A 96 21.37 19.57 -1.52
C GLU A 96 20.47 19.38 -0.30
N LEU A 97 19.15 19.59 -0.47
CA LEU A 97 18.18 19.30 0.60
C LEU A 97 18.16 17.82 0.96
N ARG A 98 18.32 16.91 -0.01
CA ARG A 98 18.41 15.48 0.24
C ARG A 98 19.66 15.12 1.05
N THR A 99 20.82 15.65 0.68
CA THR A 99 22.08 15.45 1.42
C THR A 99 21.99 16.00 2.83
N TRP A 100 21.48 17.22 3.00
CA TRP A 100 21.28 17.82 4.32
C TRP A 100 20.30 17.01 5.17
N TRP A 101 19.13 16.64 4.61
CA TRP A 101 18.10 15.92 5.34
C TRP A 101 18.56 14.53 5.80
N ALA A 102 19.41 13.86 5.02
CA ALA A 102 20.01 12.58 5.41
C ALA A 102 21.02 12.70 6.56
N ALA A 103 21.58 13.90 6.79
CA ALA A 103 22.63 14.14 7.79
C ALA A 103 22.11 14.68 9.14
N VAL A 104 20.82 15.01 9.24
CA VAL A 104 20.22 15.60 10.44
C VAL A 104 19.19 14.66 11.07
N LEU A 105 18.93 14.84 12.36
CA LEU A 105 17.89 14.09 13.07
C LEU A 105 16.50 14.55 12.65
N HIS A 106 15.52 13.65 12.68
CA HIS A 106 14.13 13.90 12.26
C HIS A 106 13.21 13.95 13.49
N PRO A 107 12.83 15.14 14.00
CA PRO A 107 11.99 15.24 15.19
C PRO A 107 10.60 14.63 14.92
N PRO A 108 10.10 13.71 15.76
CA PRO A 108 8.80 13.06 15.55
C PRO A 108 7.63 14.05 15.43
N ALA A 109 7.69 15.17 16.17
CA ALA A 109 6.70 16.25 16.09
C ALA A 109 6.63 16.89 14.69
N LEU A 110 7.77 17.03 14.00
CA LEU A 110 7.83 17.56 12.64
C LEU A 110 7.10 16.64 11.66
N THR A 111 7.36 15.32 11.73
CA THR A 111 6.67 14.32 10.91
C THR A 111 5.16 14.32 11.16
N ALA A 112 4.72 14.38 12.42
CA ALA A 112 3.30 14.44 12.75
C ALA A 112 2.60 15.68 12.16
N VAL A 113 3.23 16.86 12.26
CA VAL A 113 2.69 18.10 11.70
C VAL A 113 2.72 18.09 10.17
N ALA A 114 3.82 17.65 9.56
CA ALA A 114 3.97 17.56 8.11
C ALA A 114 2.92 16.64 7.49
N ASN A 115 2.71 15.47 8.09
CA ASN A 115 1.64 14.56 7.70
C ASN A 115 0.27 15.22 7.86
N THR A 116 0.01 15.94 8.95
CA THR A 116 -1.26 16.66 9.10
C THR A 116 -1.46 17.74 8.02
N CYS A 117 -0.40 18.46 7.64
CA CYS A 117 -0.49 19.54 6.66
C CYS A 117 -0.67 19.03 5.22
N PHE A 118 -0.07 17.87 4.88
CA PHE A 118 0.00 17.36 3.51
C PHE A 118 -0.64 15.96 3.33
N LYS A 119 -1.41 15.48 4.32
CA LYS A 119 -2.06 14.15 4.38
C LYS A 119 -2.85 13.79 3.11
N ALA A 120 -3.42 14.78 2.43
CA ALA A 120 -4.14 14.58 1.17
C ALA A 120 -3.23 14.20 -0.03
N ARG A 121 -1.89 14.19 0.12
CA ARG A 121 -0.93 13.90 -0.96
C ARG A 121 0.17 12.90 -0.63
N SER A 122 0.45 12.61 0.64
CA SER A 122 1.28 11.45 0.98
C SER A 122 0.63 10.14 0.49
N GLN A 123 -0.68 10.16 0.23
CA GLN A 123 -1.42 9.07 -0.43
C GLN A 123 -1.42 9.12 -1.98
N THR A 124 -0.78 10.11 -2.61
CA THR A 124 -0.81 10.30 -4.08
C THR A 124 0.55 10.15 -4.74
N THR A 125 1.56 9.65 -4.01
CA THR A 125 2.94 9.55 -4.55
C THR A 125 3.37 8.09 -4.68
N LEU A 126 2.59 7.32 -5.42
CA LEU A 126 3.03 6.13 -6.19
C LEU A 126 2.03 5.81 -7.33
N THR A 127 1.36 6.82 -7.87
CA THR A 127 0.61 6.70 -9.12
C THR A 127 1.50 7.21 -10.25
N GLN A 128 2.32 6.30 -10.79
CA GLN A 128 2.42 6.26 -12.25
C GLN A 128 0.98 6.12 -12.75
N GLU A 129 0.57 6.99 -13.68
CA GLU A 129 -0.82 7.12 -14.15
C GLU A 129 -1.46 5.76 -14.46
N ILE A 130 -2.23 5.23 -13.52
CA ILE A 130 -3.28 4.25 -13.78
C ILE A 130 -4.51 5.10 -14.13
N PRO A 131 -5.16 4.88 -15.29
CA PRO A 131 -6.29 5.68 -15.74
C PRO A 131 -7.39 5.74 -14.68
N THR A 132 -7.65 6.93 -14.17
CA THR A 132 -8.70 7.21 -13.18
C THR A 132 -10.07 6.96 -13.80
N LYS A 133 -10.57 5.72 -13.75
CA LYS A 133 -12.00 5.47 -13.70
C LYS A 133 -12.44 5.57 -12.25
N ALA A 134 -13.59 6.23 -12.07
CA ALA A 134 -14.25 6.48 -10.80
C ALA A 134 -14.20 5.26 -9.86
N ILE A 135 -14.04 5.51 -8.55
CA ILE A 135 -14.38 4.55 -7.49
C ILE A 135 -15.69 3.90 -7.90
N SER A 136 -15.61 2.62 -8.26
CA SER A 136 -16.74 1.96 -8.89
C SER A 136 -17.89 1.91 -7.88
N THR A 137 -19.13 2.07 -8.36
CA THR A 137 -20.36 1.89 -7.56
C THR A 137 -20.33 0.63 -6.69
N ARG A 138 -19.54 -0.37 -7.12
CA ARG A 138 -19.27 -1.62 -6.44
C ARG A 138 -18.54 -1.47 -5.10
N GLN A 139 -17.47 -0.67 -5.01
CA GLN A 139 -16.71 -0.50 -3.76
C GLN A 139 -17.56 0.15 -2.66
N ARG A 140 -18.42 1.10 -3.05
CA ARG A 140 -19.41 1.70 -2.14
C ARG A 140 -20.41 0.67 -1.64
N ALA A 141 -20.97 -0.14 -2.54
CA ALA A 141 -21.94 -1.19 -2.18
C ALA A 141 -21.33 -2.24 -1.24
N VAL A 142 -20.06 -2.60 -1.46
CA VAL A 142 -19.33 -3.53 -0.59
C VAL A 142 -19.17 -2.98 0.82
N HIS A 143 -18.70 -1.74 0.95
CA HIS A 143 -18.54 -1.11 2.26
C HIS A 143 -19.89 -0.92 2.98
N GLU A 144 -20.94 -0.54 2.26
CA GLU A 144 -22.30 -0.46 2.81
C GLU A 144 -22.81 -1.83 3.30
N PHE A 145 -22.48 -2.91 2.59
CA PHE A 145 -22.86 -4.27 2.96
C PHE A 145 -22.09 -4.78 4.19
N GLU A 146 -20.77 -4.55 4.26
CA GLU A 146 -19.95 -4.85 5.45
C GLU A 146 -20.49 -4.12 6.69
N HIS A 147 -20.82 -2.84 6.53
CA HIS A 147 -21.41 -2.03 7.59
C HIS A 147 -22.79 -2.55 8.03
N ALA A 148 -23.64 -2.98 7.08
CA ALA A 148 -24.93 -3.58 7.38
C ALA A 148 -24.80 -4.89 8.17
N ILE A 149 -23.79 -5.71 7.87
CA ILE A 149 -23.48 -6.94 8.61
C ILE A 149 -23.06 -6.63 10.04
N VAL A 150 -22.16 -5.67 10.23
CA VAL A 150 -21.74 -5.25 11.57
C VAL A 150 -22.94 -4.76 12.39
N LEU A 151 -23.81 -3.93 11.79
CA LEU A 151 -25.03 -3.47 12.45
C LEU A 151 -25.99 -4.62 12.78
N ALA A 152 -26.24 -5.53 11.84
CA ALA A 152 -27.13 -6.67 12.06
C ALA A 152 -26.61 -7.59 13.20
N SER A 153 -25.29 -7.74 13.33
CA SER A 153 -24.69 -8.52 14.41
C SER A 153 -24.99 -7.97 15.81
N GLN A 154 -25.23 -6.66 15.94
CA GLN A 154 -25.53 -6.04 17.24
C GLN A 154 -26.85 -6.53 17.83
N SER A 155 -27.75 -7.05 16.98
CA SER A 155 -29.02 -7.64 17.40
C SER A 155 -28.88 -9.05 18.02
N ILE A 156 -27.71 -9.68 17.93
CA ILE A 156 -27.45 -11.01 18.51
C ILE A 156 -26.98 -10.81 19.96
N PRO A 157 -27.76 -11.22 20.99
CA PRO A 157 -27.45 -10.91 22.39
C PRO A 157 -26.23 -11.66 22.91
N ASP A 158 -26.08 -12.93 22.53
CA ASP A 158 -24.94 -13.75 22.93
C ASP A 158 -23.68 -13.36 22.15
N LEU A 159 -22.57 -13.18 22.86
CA LEU A 159 -21.31 -12.71 22.29
C LEU A 159 -20.65 -13.78 21.40
N ASN A 160 -20.79 -15.06 21.73
CA ASN A 160 -20.18 -16.15 20.97
C ASN A 160 -20.95 -16.39 19.68
N ASP A 161 -22.28 -16.38 19.74
CA ASP A 161 -23.15 -16.49 18.57
C ASP A 161 -22.96 -15.29 17.64
N ARG A 162 -22.83 -14.08 18.21
CA ARG A 162 -22.54 -12.87 17.43
C ARG A 162 -21.21 -12.99 16.68
N LYS A 163 -20.17 -13.48 17.35
CA LYS A 163 -18.85 -13.71 16.74
C LYS A 163 -18.91 -14.80 15.67
N ALA A 164 -19.56 -15.93 15.94
CA ALA A 164 -19.72 -17.01 14.96
C ALA A 164 -20.49 -16.53 13.71
N TRP A 165 -21.53 -15.72 13.90
CA TRP A 165 -22.31 -15.15 12.82
C TRP A 165 -21.52 -14.12 12.02
N LEU A 166 -20.80 -13.20 12.67
CA LEU A 166 -19.90 -12.24 12.01
C LEU A 166 -18.82 -12.96 11.19
N MET A 167 -18.27 -14.05 11.72
CA MET A 167 -17.28 -14.87 11.02
C MET A 167 -17.85 -15.49 9.76
N SER A 168 -19.00 -16.14 9.88
CA SER A 168 -19.69 -16.74 8.73
C SER A 168 -19.98 -15.68 7.67
N THR A 169 -20.54 -14.53 8.08
CA THR A 169 -20.94 -13.47 7.15
C THR A 169 -19.77 -12.72 6.53
N LEU A 170 -18.71 -12.39 7.26
CA LEU A 170 -17.51 -11.74 6.70
C LEU A 170 -16.79 -12.64 5.70
N VAL A 171 -16.70 -13.95 5.97
CA VAL A 171 -16.18 -14.92 5.00
C VAL A 171 -17.05 -14.92 3.74
N HIS A 172 -18.38 -14.88 3.88
CA HIS A 172 -19.28 -14.76 2.73
C HIS A 172 -19.16 -13.41 1.99
N VAL A 173 -18.90 -12.30 2.68
CA VAL A 173 -18.63 -11.01 2.03
C VAL A 173 -17.35 -11.05 1.23
N GLN A 174 -16.28 -11.60 1.80
CA GLN A 174 -15.00 -11.76 1.12
C GLN A 174 -15.15 -12.70 -0.09
N LEU A 175 -15.88 -13.80 0.05
CA LEU A 175 -16.25 -14.69 -1.07
C LEU A 175 -17.09 -13.96 -2.12
N LEU A 176 -18.04 -13.10 -1.72
CA LEU A 176 -18.86 -12.30 -2.63
C LEU A 176 -18.03 -11.22 -3.33
N GLN A 177 -17.09 -10.58 -2.65
CA GLN A 177 -16.14 -9.65 -3.24
C GLN A 177 -15.27 -10.40 -4.27
N GLN A 178 -14.73 -11.56 -3.92
CA GLN A 178 -13.90 -12.39 -4.78
C GLN A 178 -14.66 -12.92 -6.01
N SER A 179 -15.88 -13.42 -5.82
CA SER A 179 -16.73 -13.96 -6.91
C SER A 179 -17.36 -12.87 -7.76
N SER A 180 -17.64 -11.70 -7.19
CA SER A 180 -18.11 -10.56 -7.96
C SER A 180 -16.95 -9.94 -8.77
N CYS A 181 -15.71 -9.98 -8.29
CA CYS A 181 -14.50 -9.57 -9.04
C CYS A 181 -14.13 -10.49 -10.22
N THR A 182 -15.07 -11.29 -10.75
CA THR A 182 -14.94 -12.12 -11.96
C THR A 182 -15.01 -11.32 -13.26
N ASP A 183 -14.95 -10.00 -13.21
CA ASP A 183 -14.54 -9.25 -14.41
C ASP A 183 -13.04 -9.47 -14.58
N GLU A 184 -12.67 -10.62 -15.15
CA GLU A 184 -11.29 -11.05 -15.44
C GLU A 184 -10.49 -9.96 -16.16
N THR A 185 -11.18 -9.01 -16.81
CA THR A 185 -10.57 -7.89 -17.52
C THR A 185 -10.06 -6.78 -16.61
N ALA A 186 -10.67 -6.55 -15.44
CA ALA A 186 -10.22 -5.54 -14.48
C ALA A 186 -9.10 -6.07 -13.56
N ASP A 187 -9.17 -7.35 -13.17
CA ASP A 187 -8.13 -7.96 -12.32
C ASP A 187 -6.82 -8.16 -13.10
N ARG A 188 -6.89 -8.46 -14.41
CA ARG A 188 -5.70 -8.60 -15.27
C ARG A 188 -4.79 -7.36 -15.33
N LEU A 189 -5.32 -6.16 -15.10
CA LEU A 189 -4.52 -4.92 -15.18
C LEU A 189 -3.62 -4.69 -13.96
N HIS A 190 -3.82 -5.45 -12.86
CA HIS A 190 -3.08 -5.30 -11.61
C HIS A 190 -2.53 -6.61 -11.05
N VAL A 191 -2.24 -7.57 -11.94
CA VAL A 191 -1.53 -8.81 -11.57
C VAL A 191 -0.11 -8.75 -12.11
N ALA A 192 0.84 -8.89 -11.20
CA ALA A 192 2.19 -9.24 -11.57
C ALA A 192 2.24 -10.75 -11.84
N GLU A 193 2.35 -11.10 -13.12
CA GLU A 193 2.49 -12.47 -13.60
C GLU A 193 3.97 -12.81 -13.81
N ILE A 194 4.31 -14.10 -13.79
CA ILE A 194 5.65 -14.65 -14.02
C ILE A 194 6.63 -14.29 -12.89
N ALA A 195 6.61 -15.08 -11.81
CA ALA A 195 7.60 -14.99 -10.74
C ALA A 195 8.98 -15.51 -11.18
N ASP A 196 10.04 -14.90 -10.63
CA ASP A 196 11.43 -15.33 -10.78
C ASP A 196 11.68 -16.61 -9.99
N LEU A 197 11.90 -17.71 -10.70
CA LEU A 197 12.09 -19.02 -10.11
C LEU A 197 13.34 -19.10 -9.21
N ASN A 198 14.37 -18.28 -9.47
CA ASN A 198 15.60 -18.30 -8.68
C ASN A 198 15.41 -17.64 -7.31
N GLU A 199 14.51 -16.66 -7.22
CA GLU A 199 14.28 -15.89 -6.00
C GLU A 199 13.12 -16.43 -5.17
N ILE A 200 12.23 -17.22 -5.78
CA ILE A 200 10.94 -17.62 -5.20
C ILE A 200 11.05 -18.35 -3.86
N GLU A 201 12.07 -19.19 -3.68
CA GLU A 201 12.26 -19.95 -2.44
C GLU A 201 12.54 -19.02 -1.24
N SER A 202 13.25 -17.91 -1.45
CA SER A 202 13.57 -16.96 -0.39
C SER A 202 12.34 -16.22 0.16
N TYR A 203 11.29 -16.11 -0.66
CA TYR A 203 10.04 -15.45 -0.30
C TYR A 203 8.98 -16.43 0.20
N LEU A 204 8.78 -17.56 -0.49
CA LEU A 204 7.77 -18.56 -0.11
C LEU A 204 8.21 -19.46 1.04
N GLY A 205 9.52 -19.57 1.27
CA GLY A 205 10.10 -20.61 2.08
C GLY A 205 10.11 -21.98 1.38
N ARG A 206 10.92 -22.89 1.92
CA ARG A 206 11.18 -24.21 1.33
C ARG A 206 9.92 -25.08 1.20
N TYR A 207 9.02 -25.02 2.17
CA TYR A 207 7.82 -25.85 2.18
C TYR A 207 6.93 -25.56 0.96
N LEU A 208 6.50 -24.31 0.78
CA LEU A 208 5.67 -23.90 -0.35
C LEU A 208 6.41 -23.97 -1.68
N TYR A 209 7.71 -23.66 -1.71
CA TYR A 209 8.52 -23.79 -2.92
C TYR A 209 8.46 -25.21 -3.49
N LEU A 210 8.63 -26.24 -2.64
CA LEU A 210 8.52 -27.64 -3.09
C LEU A 210 7.11 -27.99 -3.59
N ARG A 211 6.05 -27.36 -3.06
CA ARG A 211 4.68 -27.55 -3.55
C ARG A 211 4.41 -26.85 -4.87
N VAL A 212 5.01 -25.68 -5.07
CA VAL A 212 5.02 -24.99 -6.38
C VAL A 212 5.74 -25.83 -7.41
N GLN A 213 6.93 -26.37 -7.10
CA GLN A 213 7.65 -27.29 -8.00
C GLN A 213 6.83 -28.54 -8.35
N ALA A 214 6.05 -29.05 -7.39
CA ALA A 214 5.18 -30.19 -7.61
C ALA A 214 3.86 -29.86 -8.34
N SER A 215 3.51 -28.58 -8.53
CA SER A 215 2.26 -28.17 -9.18
C SER A 215 2.21 -28.54 -10.66
N HIS A 216 1.02 -28.77 -11.21
CA HIS A 216 0.85 -29.09 -12.62
C HIS A 216 1.19 -27.88 -13.51
N THR A 217 0.89 -26.67 -13.04
CA THR A 217 1.31 -25.42 -13.69
C THR A 217 2.82 -25.42 -13.89
N ARG A 218 3.60 -25.69 -12.84
CA ARG A 218 5.07 -25.66 -12.94
C ARG A 218 5.64 -26.80 -13.78
N ARG A 219 5.10 -28.02 -13.67
CA ARG A 219 5.52 -29.16 -14.51
C ARG A 219 5.33 -28.88 -15.99
N THR A 220 4.20 -28.25 -16.36
CA THR A 220 3.94 -27.86 -17.75
C THR A 220 4.97 -26.81 -18.22
N GLU A 221 5.22 -25.79 -17.40
CA GLU A 221 6.22 -24.76 -17.71
C GLU A 221 7.64 -25.31 -17.85
N GLU A 222 7.99 -26.33 -17.07
CA GLU A 222 9.29 -27.00 -17.17
C GLU A 222 9.44 -27.78 -18.47
N LEU A 223 8.39 -28.48 -18.90
CA LEU A 223 8.35 -29.16 -20.20
C LEU A 223 8.48 -28.17 -21.36
N ASP A 224 7.92 -26.96 -21.21
CA ASP A 224 8.01 -25.88 -22.19
C ASP A 224 9.37 -25.12 -22.11
N GLY A 225 10.26 -25.48 -21.18
CA GLY A 225 11.55 -24.80 -20.99
C GLY A 225 11.45 -23.38 -20.44
N PHE A 226 10.31 -23.02 -19.83
CA PHE A 226 10.05 -21.69 -19.31
C PHE A 226 10.83 -21.45 -18.00
N LYS A 227 11.58 -20.34 -17.97
CA LYS A 227 12.49 -19.97 -16.87
C LYS A 227 11.84 -19.23 -15.70
N GLY A 228 10.61 -18.74 -15.88
CA GLY A 228 9.81 -18.16 -14.81
C GLY A 228 8.71 -19.12 -14.36
N THR A 229 7.77 -18.63 -13.54
CA THR A 229 6.57 -19.41 -13.22
C THR A 229 5.31 -18.58 -13.02
N ASN A 230 4.20 -19.06 -13.58
CA ASN A 230 2.83 -18.58 -13.35
C ASN A 230 2.13 -19.35 -12.23
N ALA A 231 2.81 -20.28 -11.58
CA ALA A 231 2.33 -20.94 -10.37
C ALA A 231 2.28 -19.96 -9.19
N VAL A 232 2.89 -18.78 -9.30
CA VAL A 232 2.82 -17.73 -8.28
C VAL A 232 2.46 -16.42 -8.93
N ARG A 233 1.46 -15.74 -8.39
CA ARG A 233 0.93 -14.48 -8.91
C ARG A 233 0.74 -13.51 -7.77
N LEU A 234 1.03 -12.24 -8.03
CA LEU A 234 0.82 -11.19 -7.05
C LEU A 234 -0.20 -10.19 -7.58
N TYR A 235 -1.33 -10.10 -6.89
CA TYR A 235 -2.36 -9.11 -7.11
C TYR A 235 -1.99 -7.87 -6.31
N LEU A 236 -1.76 -6.76 -7.02
CA LEU A 236 -1.31 -5.51 -6.44
C LEU A 236 -2.45 -4.86 -5.64
N ALA A 237 -2.09 -4.20 -4.53
CA ALA A 237 -3.03 -3.38 -3.79
C ALA A 237 -3.55 -2.25 -4.69
N HIS A 238 -4.87 -2.16 -4.87
CA HIS A 238 -5.50 -1.13 -5.70
C HIS A 238 -5.43 0.26 -5.07
N GLU A 239 -5.27 0.33 -3.74
CA GLU A 239 -5.18 1.56 -2.96
C GLU A 239 -4.12 1.42 -1.84
N LEU A 240 -3.53 2.54 -1.44
CA LEU A 240 -2.61 2.57 -0.30
C LEU A 240 -3.34 2.17 0.99
N GLY A 241 -2.78 1.18 1.69
CA GLY A 241 -3.38 0.62 2.90
C GLY A 241 -4.37 -0.52 2.66
N VAL A 242 -4.49 -1.01 1.42
CA VAL A 242 -5.08 -2.31 1.12
C VAL A 242 -3.97 -3.36 1.04
N ASP A 243 -4.32 -4.59 1.41
CA ASP A 243 -3.40 -5.72 1.32
C ASP A 243 -3.14 -6.14 -0.13
N PHE A 244 -1.92 -6.60 -0.39
CA PHE A 244 -1.62 -7.38 -1.59
C PHE A 244 -2.19 -8.78 -1.42
N ARG A 245 -2.56 -9.44 -2.51
CA ARG A 245 -2.92 -10.86 -2.48
C ARG A 245 -1.89 -11.65 -3.28
N LEU A 246 -1.17 -12.53 -2.61
CA LEU A 246 -0.31 -13.52 -3.25
C LEU A 246 -1.11 -14.80 -3.48
N GLU A 247 -1.26 -15.21 -4.73
CA GLU A 247 -1.82 -16.50 -5.13
C GLU A 247 -0.67 -17.48 -5.42
N VAL A 248 -0.70 -18.63 -4.76
CA VAL A 248 0.26 -19.73 -4.95
C VAL A 248 -0.53 -20.97 -5.40
N LYS A 249 -0.24 -21.46 -6.60
CA LYS A 249 -0.79 -22.69 -7.14
C LYS A 249 -0.01 -23.87 -6.61
N ILE A 250 -0.72 -24.80 -6.00
CA ILE A 250 -0.17 -26.03 -5.42
C ILE A 250 -1.02 -27.21 -5.86
N ASP A 251 -0.39 -28.35 -6.10
CA ASP A 251 -1.14 -29.56 -6.46
C ASP A 251 -2.16 -29.91 -5.36
N THR A 252 -3.38 -30.23 -5.79
CA THR A 252 -4.55 -30.42 -4.94
C THR A 252 -4.34 -31.50 -3.86
N LEU A 253 -3.50 -32.51 -4.14
CA LEU A 253 -3.15 -33.55 -3.17
C LEU A 253 -2.42 -32.97 -1.95
N TYR A 254 -1.65 -31.91 -2.12
CA TYR A 254 -0.96 -31.21 -1.02
C TYR A 254 -1.81 -30.11 -0.39
N ALA A 255 -2.73 -29.52 -1.15
CA ALA A 255 -3.62 -28.48 -0.65
C ALA A 255 -4.63 -29.00 0.38
N LYS A 256 -5.14 -30.23 0.18
CA LYS A 256 -6.12 -30.86 1.09
C LYS A 256 -5.62 -30.95 2.54
N PRO A 257 -4.45 -31.57 2.83
CA PRO A 257 -3.93 -31.60 4.20
C PRO A 257 -3.74 -30.21 4.81
N ILE A 258 -3.31 -29.22 4.02
CA ILE A 258 -3.13 -27.85 4.52
C ILE A 258 -4.48 -27.28 4.96
N SER A 259 -5.53 -27.43 4.14
CA SER A 259 -6.88 -26.94 4.47
C SER A 259 -7.49 -27.59 5.71
N GLU A 260 -7.16 -28.85 5.98
CA GLU A 260 -7.70 -29.62 7.12
C GLU A 260 -6.94 -29.37 8.43
N ASN A 261 -5.62 -29.12 8.32
CA ASN A 261 -4.69 -29.06 9.44
C ASN A 261 -4.33 -27.64 9.88
N ALA A 262 -4.44 -26.62 9.01
CA ALA A 262 -4.12 -25.25 9.37
C ALA A 262 -5.21 -24.61 10.26
N ARG A 263 -5.19 -24.96 11.55
CA ARG A 263 -6.20 -24.56 12.55
C ARG A 263 -5.71 -23.51 13.52
N SER A 264 -4.43 -23.16 13.46
CA SER A 264 -3.80 -22.19 14.34
C SER A 264 -2.84 -21.28 13.58
N MET A 265 -2.47 -20.17 14.21
CA MET A 265 -1.45 -19.28 13.68
C MET A 265 -0.05 -19.94 13.60
N GLY A 266 0.22 -20.94 14.45
CA GLY A 266 1.48 -21.68 14.41
C GLY A 266 1.58 -22.57 13.16
N ASP A 267 0.46 -23.22 12.78
CA ASP A 267 0.41 -24.03 11.55
C ASP A 267 0.68 -23.15 10.32
N TRP A 268 0.09 -21.95 10.29
CA TRP A 268 0.34 -21.00 9.20
C TRP A 268 1.78 -20.48 9.16
N GLU A 269 2.46 -20.34 10.31
CA GLU A 269 3.88 -19.97 10.35
C GLU A 269 4.76 -21.05 9.73
N GLU A 270 4.48 -22.32 10.02
CA GLU A 270 5.19 -23.46 9.44
C GLU A 270 4.94 -23.57 7.92
N ILE A 271 3.68 -23.41 7.50
CA ILE A 271 3.29 -23.52 6.09
C ILE A 271 3.85 -22.36 5.27
N LEU A 272 3.66 -21.12 5.71
CA LEU A 272 3.99 -19.91 4.95
C LEU A 272 5.49 -19.54 5.04
N GLY A 273 6.19 -20.03 6.07
CA GLY A 273 7.53 -19.59 6.38
C GLY A 273 7.59 -18.13 6.86
N THR A 274 8.80 -17.69 7.23
CA THR A 274 8.99 -16.44 7.97
C THR A 274 8.52 -15.19 7.22
N PHE A 275 8.82 -15.08 5.93
CA PHE A 275 8.51 -13.87 5.14
C PHE A 275 7.00 -13.70 4.96
N LEU A 276 6.32 -14.70 4.39
CA LEU A 276 4.88 -14.62 4.14
C LEU A 276 4.08 -14.59 5.44
N TYR A 277 4.49 -15.33 6.47
CA TYR A 277 3.83 -15.27 7.77
C TYR A 277 3.92 -13.88 8.39
N ALA A 278 5.09 -13.23 8.36
CA ALA A 278 5.25 -11.87 8.86
C ALA A 278 4.38 -10.88 8.07
N GLY A 279 4.37 -10.98 6.73
CA GLY A 279 3.54 -10.12 5.89
C GLY A 279 2.04 -10.33 6.09
N MET A 280 1.61 -11.59 6.23
CA MET A 280 0.24 -11.94 6.56
C MET A 280 -0.15 -11.44 7.95
N LYS A 281 0.73 -11.59 8.95
CA LYS A 281 0.47 -11.10 10.30
C LYS A 281 0.36 -9.58 10.37
N ALA A 282 1.14 -8.86 9.55
CA ALA A 282 1.10 -7.42 9.44
C ALA A 282 -0.05 -6.89 8.56
N SER A 283 -0.70 -7.76 7.78
CA SER A 283 -1.78 -7.40 6.85
C SER A 283 -2.95 -6.75 7.57
N ARG A 284 -3.66 -5.87 6.87
CA ARG A 284 -4.87 -5.22 7.38
C ARG A 284 -5.95 -6.26 7.68
N SER A 285 -6.15 -7.24 6.80
CA SER A 285 -7.07 -8.36 7.01
C SER A 285 -6.82 -9.03 8.35
N ARG A 286 -5.56 -9.37 8.67
CA ARG A 286 -5.24 -10.00 9.95
C ARG A 286 -5.41 -9.06 11.14
N LYS A 287 -5.03 -7.79 11.03
CA LYS A 287 -5.21 -6.80 12.10
C LYS A 287 -6.69 -6.64 12.48
N VAL A 288 -7.57 -6.56 11.48
CA VAL A 288 -9.03 -6.52 11.71
C VAL A 288 -9.49 -7.78 12.44
N GLU A 289 -8.96 -8.95 12.08
CA GLU A 289 -9.32 -10.19 12.76
C GLU A 289 -8.86 -10.24 14.22
N GLU A 290 -7.67 -9.70 14.52
CA GLU A 290 -7.15 -9.58 15.89
C GLU A 290 -7.98 -8.61 16.74
N GLU A 291 -8.37 -7.47 16.19
CA GLU A 291 -9.25 -6.50 16.85
C GLU A 291 -10.62 -7.12 17.21
N LEU A 292 -11.13 -8.03 16.37
CA LEU A 292 -12.37 -8.77 16.62
C LEU A 292 -12.17 -9.97 17.56
N GLY A 293 -10.94 -10.26 17.98
CA GLY A 293 -10.57 -11.37 18.86
C GLY A 293 -10.69 -12.75 18.20
N LEU A 294 -10.44 -12.81 16.88
CA LEU A 294 -10.55 -14.03 16.08
C LEU A 294 -9.26 -14.85 16.15
N LYS A 295 -9.40 -16.14 16.46
CA LYS A 295 -8.28 -17.08 16.57
C LYS A 295 -7.88 -17.70 15.23
N LEU A 296 -8.85 -17.87 14.34
CA LEU A 296 -8.64 -18.31 12.96
C LEU A 296 -8.37 -17.10 12.06
N THR A 297 -7.72 -17.34 10.94
CA THR A 297 -7.37 -16.32 9.96
C THR A 297 -7.99 -16.65 8.61
N GLY A 298 -8.66 -15.67 8.00
CA GLY A 298 -9.04 -15.65 6.60
C GLY A 298 -7.99 -14.94 5.72
N ALA A 299 -6.98 -14.31 6.34
CA ALA A 299 -5.86 -13.70 5.62
C ALA A 299 -4.97 -14.74 4.90
N ALA A 300 -5.14 -16.04 5.19
CA ALA A 300 -4.66 -17.12 4.36
C ALA A 300 -5.80 -18.12 4.11
N SER A 301 -6.02 -18.51 2.86
CA SER A 301 -7.10 -19.42 2.50
C SER A 301 -6.75 -20.29 1.29
N ILE A 302 -7.31 -21.50 1.26
CA ILE A 302 -7.18 -22.41 0.13
C ILE A 302 -8.52 -22.50 -0.58
N SER A 303 -8.50 -22.34 -1.91
CA SER A 303 -9.63 -22.66 -2.77
C SER A 303 -9.28 -23.84 -3.69
N PHE A 304 -10.27 -24.72 -3.83
CA PHE A 304 -10.18 -25.90 -4.68
C PHE A 304 -10.86 -25.61 -6.03
N PRO A 305 -10.34 -26.17 -7.12
CA PRO A 305 -10.96 -26.00 -8.43
C PRO A 305 -12.27 -26.79 -8.54
N GLU A 306 -13.26 -26.20 -9.21
CA GLU A 306 -14.59 -26.82 -9.40
C GLU A 306 -14.53 -27.99 -10.40
N ASP A 307 -13.73 -27.85 -11.46
CA ASP A 307 -13.74 -28.76 -12.62
C ASP A 307 -12.74 -29.92 -12.53
N GLY A 308 -12.23 -30.22 -11.33
CA GLY A 308 -11.16 -31.21 -11.17
C GLY A 308 -9.82 -30.77 -11.78
N ALA A 309 -9.60 -29.45 -11.92
CA ALA A 309 -8.28 -28.93 -12.26
C ALA A 309 -7.26 -29.42 -11.23
N TYR A 310 -6.03 -29.61 -11.68
CA TYR A 310 -5.06 -30.32 -10.84
C TYR A 310 -4.47 -29.46 -9.71
N ASP A 311 -4.43 -28.14 -9.89
CA ASP A 311 -3.87 -27.22 -8.90
C ASP A 311 -4.97 -26.49 -8.12
N SER A 312 -4.82 -26.49 -6.80
CA SER A 312 -5.55 -25.63 -5.87
C SER A 312 -4.81 -24.31 -5.66
N LYS A 313 -5.51 -23.30 -5.15
CA LYS A 313 -4.96 -21.96 -4.94
C LYS A 313 -4.85 -21.66 -3.45
N LEU A 314 -3.64 -21.40 -2.99
CA LEU A 314 -3.39 -20.79 -1.68
C LEU A 314 -3.30 -19.27 -1.87
N ASN A 315 -4.24 -18.55 -1.28
CA ASN A 315 -4.24 -17.09 -1.24
C ASN A 315 -3.67 -16.62 0.10
N VAL A 316 -2.76 -15.66 0.06
CA VAL A 316 -2.18 -15.03 1.25
C VAL A 316 -2.29 -13.51 1.10
N MET A 317 -2.95 -12.86 2.05
CA MET A 317 -3.00 -11.41 2.15
C MET A 317 -1.69 -10.93 2.77
N LEU A 318 -1.03 -9.97 2.15
CA LEU A 318 0.22 -9.39 2.61
C LEU A 318 0.01 -7.91 2.86
N ASP A 319 0.59 -7.40 3.94
CA ASP A 319 0.69 -5.96 4.13
C ASP A 319 1.42 -5.28 2.97
N PHE A 320 1.24 -3.96 2.86
CA PHE A 320 1.77 -3.20 1.74
C PHE A 320 3.30 -3.32 1.58
N ASP A 321 4.06 -3.30 2.68
CA ASP A 321 5.53 -3.32 2.61
C ASP A 321 6.03 -4.70 2.15
N SER A 322 5.46 -5.77 2.69
CA SER A 322 5.80 -7.13 2.26
C SER A 322 5.36 -7.41 0.84
N GLY A 323 4.14 -7.00 0.46
CA GLY A 323 3.63 -7.13 -0.91
C GLY A 323 4.49 -6.37 -1.92
N TYR A 324 4.88 -5.14 -1.60
CA TYR A 324 5.77 -4.33 -2.44
C TYR A 324 7.17 -4.94 -2.55
N LYS A 325 7.73 -5.45 -1.45
CA LYS A 325 9.03 -6.15 -1.45
C LYS A 325 8.99 -7.44 -2.28
N ALA A 326 7.89 -8.18 -2.23
CA ALA A 326 7.67 -9.35 -3.09
C ALA A 326 7.55 -8.93 -4.56
N TRP A 327 6.81 -7.86 -4.87
CA TRP A 327 6.69 -7.34 -6.23
C TRP A 327 8.06 -6.98 -6.82
N LEU A 328 8.88 -6.22 -6.07
CA LEU A 328 10.21 -5.82 -6.52
C LEU A 328 11.18 -6.98 -6.71
N GLY A 329 11.17 -7.97 -5.80
CA GLY A 329 12.14 -9.06 -5.84
C GLY A 329 11.73 -10.25 -6.72
N LEU A 330 10.43 -10.56 -6.80
CA LEU A 330 9.95 -11.74 -7.52
C LEU A 330 9.46 -11.44 -8.93
N PHE A 331 8.89 -10.25 -9.19
CA PHE A 331 8.14 -10.01 -10.42
C PHE A 331 8.71 -8.88 -11.28
N ARG A 332 9.45 -7.95 -10.69
CA ARG A 332 10.00 -6.80 -11.39
C ARG A 332 11.44 -7.09 -11.83
N ARG A 333 11.61 -7.43 -13.11
CA ARG A 333 12.93 -7.48 -13.77
C ARG A 333 13.16 -6.23 -14.63
#